data_AF-A0A819Z8D2-F1
#
_entry.id   AF-A0A819Z8D2-F1
#
_cell.length_a   1.000
_cell.length_b   1.000
_cell.length_c   1.000
_cell.angle_alpha   90.00
_cell.angle_beta   90.00
_cell.angle_gamma   90.00
#
_symmetry.space_group_name_H-M   'P 1'
#
loop_
_entity.id
_entity.type
_entity.pdbx_description
1 polymer ?
#
loop_
_entity_poly.entity_id
_entity_poly.type
_entity_poly.pdbx_seq_one_letter_code
_entity_poly.pdbx_strand_id
1 'polypeptide(L)' 'MEKSLNLLPTEEATLKRLLAHPNVEGIILTNEEGQLQYTSLDNNLTFHITSKLLSFADMSRSIIRDIDPT' A
#
# COMPACT_ATOMS: atom_id res chain seq x y z
N MET A 1 0.35 -20.37 -3.00
CA MET A 1 0.84 -19.87 -4.30
C MET A 1 1.64 -18.62 -3.99
N GLU A 2 2.86 -18.84 -3.52
CA GLU A 2 3.84 -17.79 -3.24
C GLU A 2 4.16 -17.10 -4.57
N LYS A 3 3.66 -15.88 -4.76
CA LYS A 3 4.06 -15.05 -5.89
C LYS A 3 5.22 -14.20 -5.40
N SER A 4 6.32 -14.30 -6.15
CA SER A 4 7.66 -13.84 -5.85
C SER A 4 7.69 -12.49 -5.15
N LEU A 5 8.09 -12.54 -3.89
CA LEU A 5 8.35 -11.42 -3.01
C LEU A 5 9.65 -10.74 -3.47
N ASN A 6 9.59 -9.87 -4.48
CA ASN A 6 10.71 -8.96 -4.76
C ASN A 6 10.63 -7.74 -3.83
N LEU A 7 10.47 -7.98 -2.53
CA LEU A 7 10.60 -6.90 -1.55
C LEU A 7 12.07 -6.72 -1.21
N LEU A 8 12.48 -5.47 -1.05
CA LEU A 8 13.78 -5.15 -0.50
C LEU A 8 13.83 -5.60 0.97
N PRO A 9 15.01 -5.96 1.50
CA PRO A 9 15.15 -6.40 2.90
C PRO A 9 14.59 -5.40 3.93
N THR A 10 14.64 -4.10 3.60
CA THR A 10 14.08 -3.03 4.43
C THR A 10 12.55 -3.05 4.48
N GLU A 11 11.91 -3.36 3.35
CA GLU A 11 10.45 -3.41 3.22
C GLU A 11 9.92 -4.63 3.99
N GLU A 12 10.59 -5.79 3.88
CA GLU A 12 10.26 -6.97 4.67
C GLU A 12 10.40 -6.75 6.18
N ALA A 13 11.46 -6.08 6.63
CA ALA A 13 11.68 -5.77 8.03
C ALA A 13 10.58 -4.84 8.57
N THR A 14 10.14 -3.88 7.76
CA THR A 14 9.04 -2.96 8.10
C THR A 14 7.71 -3.69 8.15
N LEU A 15 7.43 -4.54 7.17
CA LEU A 15 6.23 -5.35 7.13
C LEU A 15 6.10 -6.25 8.37
N LYS A 16 7.19 -6.91 8.77
CA LYS A 16 7.22 -7.74 10.00
C LYS A 16 6.96 -6.92 11.26
N ARG A 17 7.49 -5.69 11.36
CA ARG A 17 7.21 -4.80 12.49
C ARG A 17 5.75 -4.36 12.55
N LEU A 18 5.16 -4.04 11.40
CA LEU A 18 3.75 -3.65 11.31
C LEU A 18 2.82 -4.81 11.67
N LEU A 19 3.10 -6.02 11.16
CA LEU A 19 2.34 -7.23 11.51
C LEU A 19 2.46 -7.62 12.99
N ALA A 20 3.56 -7.27 13.65
CA ALA A 20 3.77 -7.59 15.06
C ALA A 20 2.99 -6.67 16.02
N HIS A 21 2.42 -5.57 15.54
CA HIS A 21 1.67 -4.65 16.40
C HIS A 21 0.25 -5.19 16.67
N PRO A 22 -0.17 -5.34 17.94
CA PRO A 22 -1.53 -5.75 18.25
C PRO A 22 -2.51 -4.69 17.73
N ASN A 23 -3.63 -5.12 17.13
CA ASN A 23 -4.68 -4.29 16.52
C ASN A 23 -4.45 -3.82 15.07
N VAL A 24 -3.41 -4.30 14.38
CA VAL A 24 -3.35 -4.14 12.92
C VAL A 24 -4.30 -5.15 12.28
N GLU A 25 -5.43 -4.67 11.74
CA GLU A 25 -6.43 -5.52 11.08
C GLU A 25 -5.93 -6.08 9.74
N GLY A 26 -5.14 -5.30 9.02
CA GLY A 26 -4.49 -5.76 7.81
C GLY A 26 -3.57 -4.74 7.19
N ILE A 27 -2.71 -5.25 6.30
CA ILE A 27 -1.72 -4.46 5.57
C ILE A 27 -1.89 -4.73 4.09
N ILE A 28 -1.87 -3.65 3.31
CA ILE A 28 -1.86 -3.68 1.85
C ILE A 28 -0.59 -2.96 1.41
N LEU A 29 0.22 -3.61 0.59
CA LEU A 29 1.42 -3.04 -0.03
C LEU A 29 1.25 -3.07 -1.55
N THR A 30 1.34 -1.90 -2.17
CA THR A 30 1.19 -1.72 -3.61
C THR A 30 2.31 -0.86 -4.15
N ASN A 31 2.56 -0.94 -5.46
CA ASN A 31 3.35 0.08 -6.14
C ASN A 31 2.49 1.32 -6.50
N GLU A 32 3.11 2.32 -7.12
CA GLU A 32 2.43 3.55 -7.60
C GLU A 32 1.42 3.26 -8.73
N GLU A 33 1.55 2.13 -9.42
CA GLU A 33 0.62 1.70 -10.47
C GLU A 33 -0.60 0.94 -9.92
N GLY A 34 -0.66 0.73 -8.60
CA GLY A 34 -1.71 -0.04 -7.94
C GLY A 34 -1.58 -1.56 -8.08
N GLN A 35 -0.45 -2.08 -8.58
CA GLN A 35 -0.14 -3.50 -8.55
C GLN A 35 0.13 -3.95 -7.13
N LEU A 36 -0.55 -5.03 -6.73
CA LEU A 36 -0.46 -5.58 -5.38
C LEU A 36 0.81 -6.41 -5.20
N GLN A 37 1.63 -6.05 -4.20
CA GLN A 37 2.84 -6.79 -3.83
C GLN A 37 2.61 -7.69 -2.61
N TYR A 38 1.85 -7.20 -1.62
CA TYR A 38 1.47 -7.97 -0.44
C TYR A 38 0.09 -7.54 0.07
N THR A 39 -0.70 -8.48 0.54
CA THR A 39 -1.90 -8.20 1.33
C THR A 39 -2.07 -9.25 2.42
N SER A 40 -2.55 -8.82 3.58
CA SER A 40 -3.07 -9.72 4.63
C SER A 40 -4.61 -9.76 4.63
N LEU A 41 -5.27 -9.01 3.75
CA LEU A 41 -6.73 -8.94 3.62
C LEU A 41 -7.20 -9.76 2.41
N ASP A 42 -8.51 -9.92 2.26
CA ASP A 42 -9.07 -10.58 1.09
C ASP A 42 -8.78 -9.77 -0.19
N ASN A 43 -8.56 -10.48 -1.30
CA ASN A 43 -8.14 -9.85 -2.56
C ASN A 43 -9.20 -8.91 -3.15
N ASN A 44 -10.50 -9.17 -2.94
CA ASN A 44 -11.57 -8.37 -3.51
C ASN A 44 -11.65 -7.00 -2.83
N LEU A 45 -11.63 -6.99 -1.50
CA LEU A 45 -11.57 -5.80 -0.68
C LEU A 45 -10.26 -5.04 -0.94
N THR A 46 -9.13 -5.75 -1.01
CA THR A 46 -7.83 -5.16 -1.32
C THR A 46 -7.86 -4.40 -2.64
N PHE A 47 -8.36 -5.03 -3.71
CA PHE A 47 -8.45 -4.38 -5.02
C PHE A 47 -9.34 -3.13 -4.99
N HIS A 48 -10.49 -3.23 -4.31
CA HIS A 48 -11.41 -2.10 -4.16
C HIS A 48 -10.80 -0.92 -3.40
N ILE A 49 -10.14 -1.21 -2.28
CA ILE A 49 -9.47 -0.22 -1.43
C ILE A 49 -8.31 0.43 -2.20
N THR A 50 -7.45 -0.36 -2.83
CA THR A 50 -6.29 0.13 -3.59
C THR A 50 -6.70 1.07 -4.71
N SER A 51 -7.71 0.73 -5.51
CA SER A 51 -8.17 1.58 -6.60
C SER A 51 -8.65 2.96 -6.10
N LYS A 52 -9.42 2.98 -5.02
CA LYS A 52 -9.89 4.22 -4.40
C LYS A 52 -8.75 5.04 -3.81
N LEU A 53 -7.87 4.41 -3.03
CA LEU A 53 -6.74 5.06 -2.40
C LEU A 53 -5.78 5.68 -3.42
N LEU A 54 -5.54 5.00 -4.54
CA LEU A 54 -4.68 5.53 -5.59
C LEU A 54 -5.25 6.82 -6.19
N SER A 55 -6.53 6.81 -6.58
CA SER A 55 -7.20 8.01 -7.10
C SER A 55 -7.24 9.15 -6.08
N PHE A 56 -7.44 8.83 -4.80
CA PHE A 56 -7.44 9.82 -3.73
C PHE A 56 -6.04 10.39 -3.48
N ALA A 57 -5.00 9.56 -3.52
CA ALA A 57 -3.61 9.98 -3.37
C ALA A 57 -3.19 10.90 -4.51
N ASP A 58 -3.58 10.60 -5.76
CA ASP A 58 -3.27 11.45 -6.91
C ASP A 58 -3.95 12.82 -6.81
N MET A 59 -5.22 12.85 -6.42
CA MET A 59 -5.93 14.10 -6.14
C MET A 59 -5.25 14.89 -5.02
N SER A 60 -4.87 14.21 -3.93
CA SER A 60 -4.21 14.84 -2.79
C SER A 60 -2.86 15.45 -3.18
N ARG A 61 -2.04 14.73 -3.97
CA ARG A 61 -0.77 15.24 -4.50
C ARG A 61 -0.96 16.44 -5.41
N SER A 62 -2.01 16.43 -6.25
CA SER A 62 -2.35 17.58 -7.10
C SER A 62 -2.67 18.81 -6.28
N ILE A 63 -3.57 18.67 -5.28
CA ILE A 63 -3.98 19.79 -4.43
C ILE A 63 -2.79 20.33 -3.62
N ILE A 64 -1.94 19.45 -3.08
CA ILE A 64 -0.75 19.88 -2.35
C ILE A 64 0.18 20.67 -3.27
N ARG A 65 0.40 20.22 -4.51
CA ARG A 65 1.22 20.91 -5.50
C ARG A 65 0.61 22.26 -5.94
N ASP A 66 -0.71 22.36 -5.99
CA ASP A 66 -1.41 23.61 -6.29
C ASP A 66 -1.24 24.64 -5.17
N ILE A 67 -1.10 24.18 -3.92
CA ILE A 67 -0.88 25.04 -2.74
C ILE A 67 0.59 25.43 -2.61
N ASP A 68 1.49 24.47 -2.71
CA ASP A 68 2.94 24.67 -2.65
C ASP A 68 3.62 23.78 -3.72
N PRO A 69 4.11 24.39 -4.81
CA PRO A 69 4.77 23.66 -5.88
C PRO A 69 6.24 23.32 -5.58
N THR A 70 6.80 23.79 -4.46
CA THR A 70 8.21 23.64 -4.08
C THR A 70 8.47 22.35 -3.31
#